data_AF-A0A1B1AKX8-F1
#
_entry.id   AF-A0A1B1AKX8-F1
#
_cell.length_a   1.000
_cell.length_b   1.000
_cell.length_c   1.000
_cell.angle_alpha   90.00
_cell.angle_beta   90.00
_cell.angle_gamma   90.00
#
_symmetry.space_group_name_H-M   'P 1'
#
loop_
_entity.id
_entity.type
_entity.pdbx_description
1 polymer ?
#
loop_
_entity_poly.entity_id
_entity_poly.type
_entity_poly.pdbx_seq_one_letter_code
_entity_poly.pdbx_strand_id
1 'polypeptide(L)' 'MARYQILAQMMTLPKPMPIGEADTPADAVRKARELQQKGQQNLQIADKQAEQYFPVDAFAAKHGIR' A
#
# COMPACT_ATOMS: atom_id res chain seq x y z
N MET A 1 14.41 -8.41 0.71
CA MET A 1 13.12 -8.84 0.14
C MET A 1 12.07 -7.95 0.76
N ALA A 2 11.35 -7.16 -0.05
CA ALA A 2 10.37 -6.21 0.48
C ALA A 2 9.16 -6.95 1.07
N ARG A 3 8.88 -6.71 2.35
CA ARG A 3 7.78 -7.32 3.09
C ARG A 3 6.43 -6.73 2.70
N TYR A 4 6.38 -5.43 2.45
CA TYR A 4 5.16 -4.71 2.14
C TYR A 4 5.09 -4.37 0.66
N GLN A 5 3.91 -4.54 0.06
CA GLN A 5 3.65 -4.22 -1.33
C GLN A 5 2.53 -3.20 -1.42
N ILE A 6 2.72 -2.15 -2.20
CA ILE A 6 1.71 -1.12 -2.44
C ILE A 6 0.99 -1.50 -3.72
N LEU A 7 -0.31 -1.69 -3.62
CA LEU A 7 -1.17 -2.09 -4.72
C LEU A 7 -2.09 -0.93 -5.10
N ALA A 8 -2.28 -0.70 -6.39
CA ALA A 8 -3.30 0.20 -6.90
C ALA A 8 -4.42 -0.61 -7.56
N GLN A 9 -5.66 -0.30 -7.22
CA GLN A 9 -6.82 -0.83 -7.93
C GLN A 9 -7.16 0.08 -9.10
N MET A 10 -6.82 -0.36 -10.32
CA MET A 10 -7.22 0.33 -11.53
C MET A 10 -8.64 -0.06 -11.91
N MET A 11 -9.49 0.92 -12.27
CA MET A 11 -10.88 0.65 -12.69
C MET A 11 -10.98 -0.28 -13.91
N THR A 12 -9.93 -0.36 -14.71
CA THR A 12 -9.86 -1.15 -15.95
C THR A 12 -9.34 -2.57 -15.74
N LEU A 13 -8.75 -2.89 -14.58
CA LEU A 13 -8.14 -4.19 -14.32
C LEU A 13 -8.83 -4.91 -13.16
N PRO A 14 -9.16 -6.21 -13.31
CA PRO A 14 -9.84 -6.97 -12.26
C PRO A 14 -8.95 -7.28 -11.06
N LYS A 15 -7.63 -7.06 -11.15
CA LYS A 15 -6.67 -7.36 -10.07
C LYS A 15 -5.85 -6.12 -9.71
N PRO A 16 -5.67 -5.82 -8.41
CA PRO A 16 -4.77 -4.76 -7.97
C PRO A 16 -3.35 -5.01 -8.46
N MET A 17 -2.72 -3.98 -9.02
CA MET A 17 -1.36 -4.07 -9.55
C MET A 17 -0.35 -3.56 -8.52
N PRO A 18 0.78 -4.27 -8.31
CA PRO A 18 1.85 -3.76 -7.46
C PRO A 18 2.53 -2.58 -8.14
N ILE A 19 2.49 -1.43 -7.49
CA ILE A 19 3.08 -0.17 -7.97
C ILE A 19 4.30 0.26 -7.13
N GLY A 20 4.56 -0.42 -6.01
CA GLY A 20 5.72 -0.17 -5.18
C GLY A 20 5.92 -1.25 -4.13
N GLU A 21 7.12 -1.31 -3.57
CA GLU A 21 7.44 -2.22 -2.46
C GLU A 21 8.20 -1.46 -1.36
N ALA A 22 8.09 -1.95 -0.12
CA ALA A 22 8.74 -1.38 1.05
C ALA A 22 9.15 -2.47 2.05
N ASP A 23 10.26 -2.25 2.74
CA ASP A 23 10.75 -3.16 3.78
C ASP A 23 10.11 -2.86 5.15
N THR A 24 9.69 -1.62 5.39
CA THR A 24 9.10 -1.17 6.66
C THR A 24 7.65 -0.69 6.49
N PRO A 25 6.80 -0.77 7.54
CA PRO A 25 5.45 -0.22 7.51
C PRO A 25 5.43 1.29 7.23
N ALA A 26 6.36 2.04 7.84
CA ALA A 26 6.47 3.48 7.69
C ALA A 26 6.78 3.88 6.24
N ASP A 27 7.72 3.19 5.60
CA ASP A 27 8.02 3.41 4.19
C ASP A 27 6.86 3.03 3.27
N ALA A 28 6.13 1.96 3.58
CA ALA A 28 4.97 1.55 2.81
C ALA A 28 3.89 2.64 2.81
N VAL A 29 3.57 3.19 3.98
CA VAL A 29 2.60 4.28 4.13
C VAL A 29 3.10 5.55 3.44
N ARG A 30 4.37 5.93 3.65
CA ARG A 30 4.96 7.12 3.03
C ARG A 30 4.87 7.06 1.51
N LYS A 31 5.34 5.96 0.90
CA LYS A 31 5.28 5.75 -0.55
C LYS A 31 3.84 5.71 -1.07
N ALA A 32 2.92 5.07 -0.34
CA ALA A 32 1.51 5.05 -0.74
C ALA A 32 0.88 6.46 -0.72
N ARG A 33 1.18 7.29 0.29
CA ARG A 33 0.71 8.68 0.34
C ARG A 33 1.32 9.54 -0.75
N GLU A 34 2.60 9.38 -1.06
CA GLU A 34 3.25 10.05 -2.19
C GLU A 34 2.55 9.71 -3.52
N LEU A 35 2.12 8.46 -3.69
CA LEU A 35 1.36 8.03 -4.86
C LEU A 35 -0.05 8.62 -4.89
N GLN A 36 -0.74 8.72 -3.75
CA GLN A 36 -2.02 9.44 -3.64
C GLN A 36 -1.90 10.91 -4.05
N GLN A 37 -0.84 11.59 -3.62
CA GLN A 37 -0.57 12.98 -4.01
C GLN A 37 -0.29 13.13 -5.50
N LYS A 38 0.25 12.09 -6.15
CA LYS A 38 0.47 12.03 -7.61
C LYS A 38 -0.79 11.69 -8.40
N GLY A 39 -1.95 11.54 -7.74
CA GLY A 39 -3.23 11.27 -8.39
C GLY A 39 -3.61 9.79 -8.47
N GLN A 40 -2.85 8.88 -7.86
CA GLN A 40 -3.27 7.48 -7.75
C GLN A 40 -4.36 7.35 -6.67
N GLN A 41 -5.49 6.75 -7.02
CA GLN A 41 -6.58 6.48 -6.08
C GLN A 41 -6.69 4.98 -5.79
N ASN A 42 -7.43 4.62 -4.74
CA ASN A 42 -7.68 3.23 -4.34
C ASN A 42 -6.39 2.42 -4.09
N LEU A 43 -5.47 3.00 -3.32
CA LEU A 43 -4.24 2.34 -2.91
C LEU A 43 -4.47 1.44 -1.69
N GLN A 44 -3.76 0.31 -1.67
CA GLN A 44 -3.76 -0.68 -0.60
C GLN A 44 -2.33 -1.11 -0.31
N ILE A 45 -2.07 -1.57 0.90
CA ILE A 45 -0.79 -2.12 1.33
C ILE A 45 -1.01 -3.59 1.68
N ALA A 46 -0.31 -4.47 0.96
CA ALA A 46 -0.22 -5.89 1.22
C ALA A 46 0.96 -6.17 2.15
N ASP A 47 0.75 -6.96 3.21
CA ASP A 47 1.84 -7.60 3.95
C ASP A 47 2.06 -9.00 3.39
N LYS A 48 3.19 -9.23 2.71
CA LYS A 48 3.54 -10.53 2.10
C LYS A 48 3.77 -11.63 3.14
N GLN A 49 4.08 -11.30 4.40
CA GLN A 49 4.21 -12.32 5.45
C GLN A 49 2.86 -12.74 6.02
N ALA A 50 1.90 -11.83 6.10
CA ALA A 50 0.58 -12.11 6.66
C ALA A 50 -0.48 -12.45 5.61
N GLU A 51 -0.14 -12.32 4.31
CA GLU A 51 -1.04 -12.47 3.16
C GLU A 51 -2.31 -11.61 3.28
N GLN A 52 -2.20 -10.46 3.93
CA GLN A 52 -3.30 -9.55 4.21
C GLN A 52 -3.14 -8.22 3.48
N TYR A 53 -4.26 -7.66 3.04
CA TYR A 53 -4.34 -6.39 2.34
C TYR A 53 -5.11 -5.40 3.18
N PHE A 54 -4.57 -4.19 3.33
CA PHE A 54 -5.18 -3.12 4.10
C PHE A 54 -5.23 -1.84 3.27
N PRO A 55 -6.32 -1.06 3.34
CA PRO A 55 -6.30 0.33 2.89
C PRO A 55 -5.17 1.11 3.57
N VAL A 56 -4.58 2.09 2.89
CA VAL A 56 -3.42 2.86 3.41
C VAL A 56 -3.70 3.44 4.80
N ASP A 57 -4.87 4.02 5.03
CA ASP A 57 -5.23 4.63 6.31
C ASP A 57 -5.42 3.61 7.43
N ALA A 58 -6.05 2.46 7.13
CA ALA A 58 -6.22 1.38 8.08
C ALA A 58 -4.87 0.74 8.45
N PHE A 59 -3.98 0.59 7.47
CA PHE A 59 -2.62 0.10 7.68
C PHE A 59 -1.81 1.09 8.54
N ALA A 60 -1.87 2.39 8.23
CA ALA A 60 -1.22 3.43 9.02
C ALA A 60 -1.71 3.43 10.48
N ALA A 61 -3.02 3.35 10.70
CA ALA A 61 -3.61 3.27 12.03
C ALA A 61 -3.16 2.00 12.80
N LYS A 62 -3.15 0.83 12.15
CA LYS A 62 -2.70 -0.45 12.75
C LYS A 62 -1.25 -0.40 13.22
N HIS A 63 -0.40 0.33 12.51
CA HIS A 63 1.02 0.46 12.81
C HIS A 63 1.39 1.73 13.59
N GLY A 64 0.40 2.55 13.99
CA GLY A 64 0.63 3.79 14.74
C GLY A 64 1.31 4.90 13.94
N ILE A 65 1.21 4.86 12.60
CA ILE A 65 1.82 5.82 11.68
C ILE A 65 0.81 6.95 11.43
N ARG A 66 1.23 8.21 11.61
CA ARG A 66 0.41 9.41 11.41
C ARG A 66 0.71 10.11 10.09
#